data_AF-A0A7V8Y1K0-F1
#
_entry.id   AF-A0A7V8Y1K0-F1
#
_cell.length_a   1.000
_cell.length_b   1.000
_cell.length_c   1.000
_cell.angle_alpha   90.00
_cell.angle_beta   90.00
_cell.angle_gamma   90.00
#
_symmetry.space_group_name_H-M   'P 1'
#
loop_
_entity.id
_entity.type
_entity.pdbx_description
1 polymer ?
#
loop_
_entity_poly.entity_id
_entity_poly.type
_entity_poly.pdbx_seq_one_letter_code
_entity_poly.pdbx_strand_id
1 'polypeptide(L)'
;MTVLTDPRAWCLDRLHLTTEGHRRVALRVMEVLGVPVSDDWRAPWPAAAASPWVYRRQQDLIWTRQYLMPHLSKWLRGIPTGEGFLPKRPDLAPLDGEAPAGPIGLTSRPA
;
A
#
# COMPACT_ATOMS: atom_id res chain seq x y z
N MET A 1 4.77 15.68 6.19
CA MET A 1 4.24 15.02 4.97
C MET A 1 2.76 14.73 5.17
N THR A 2 1.88 15.68 4.87
CA THR A 2 0.42 15.59 5.15
C THR A 2 -0.38 15.01 3.98
N VAL A 3 0.24 14.87 2.81
CA VAL A 3 -0.46 14.46 1.59
C VAL A 3 -0.89 12.98 1.63
N LEU A 4 -0.03 12.10 2.14
CA LEU A 4 -0.32 10.67 2.29
C LEU A 4 -1.12 10.36 3.57
N THR A 5 -1.39 11.34 4.43
CA THR A 5 -2.27 11.14 5.60
C THR A 5 -3.75 11.34 5.25
N ASP A 6 -4.07 11.83 4.05
CA ASP A 6 -5.46 11.95 3.60
C ASP A 6 -6.05 10.54 3.37
N PRO A 7 -7.25 10.24 3.90
CA PRO A 7 -7.89 8.93 3.71
C PRO A 7 -8.06 8.51 2.24
N ARG A 8 -8.15 9.46 1.30
CA ARG A 8 -8.28 9.17 -0.14
C ARG A 8 -7.02 8.57 -0.76
N ALA A 9 -5.88 8.66 -0.09
CA ALA A 9 -4.67 7.96 -0.50
C ALA A 9 -4.76 6.44 -0.28
N TRP A 10 -5.71 5.97 0.53
CA TRP A 10 -5.80 4.59 1.01
C TRP A 10 -7.11 3.91 0.60
N CYS A 11 -7.03 2.63 0.30
CA CYS A 11 -8.18 1.76 0.07
C CYS A 11 -9.00 1.56 1.36
N LEU A 12 -10.14 0.89 1.23
CA LEU A 12 -11.09 0.67 2.34
C LEU A 12 -10.47 -0.07 3.53
N ASP A 13 -9.46 -0.91 3.30
CA ASP A 13 -8.72 -1.62 4.33
C ASP A 13 -7.76 -0.73 5.13
N ARG A 14 -7.53 0.52 4.69
CA ARG A 14 -6.62 1.51 5.27
C ARG A 14 -5.16 1.07 5.28
N LEU A 15 -4.80 0.10 4.45
CA LEU A 15 -3.45 -0.45 4.35
C LEU A 15 -2.88 -0.32 2.95
N HIS A 16 -3.68 -0.59 1.92
CA HIS A 16 -3.24 -0.48 0.54
C HIS A 16 -3.50 0.93 0.02
N LEU A 17 -2.64 1.40 -0.88
CA LEU A 17 -2.84 2.68 -1.54
C LEU A 17 -3.91 2.56 -2.62
N THR A 18 -4.67 3.63 -2.82
CA THR A 18 -5.47 3.79 -4.03
C THR A 18 -4.58 4.03 -5.25
N THR A 19 -5.14 3.99 -6.46
CA THR A 19 -4.42 4.37 -7.69
C THR A 19 -3.77 5.75 -7.57
N GLU A 20 -4.47 6.72 -6.99
CA GLU A 20 -3.94 8.07 -6.79
C GLU A 20 -2.86 8.11 -5.69
N GLY A 21 -3.03 7.34 -4.60
CA GLY A 21 -1.99 7.16 -3.60
C GLY A 21 -0.69 6.61 -4.21
N HIS A 22 -0.80 5.57 -5.04
CA HIS A 22 0.32 5.00 -5.78
C HIS A 22 0.96 6.01 -6.74
N ARG A 23 0.15 6.78 -7.50
CA ARG A 23 0.65 7.84 -8.39
C ARG A 23 1.50 8.85 -7.63
N ARG A 24 1.03 9.34 -6.47
CA ARG A 24 1.78 10.30 -5.65
C ARG A 24 3.08 9.72 -5.09
N VAL A 25 3.07 8.47 -4.66
CA VAL A 25 4.31 7.78 -4.23
C VAL A 25 5.29 7.65 -5.41
N ALA A 26 4.82 7.28 -6.60
CA ALA A 26 5.66 7.21 -7.80
C ALA A 26 6.29 8.56 -8.14
N LEU A 27 5.51 9.65 -8.11
CA LEU A 27 6.02 11.00 -8.31
C LEU A 27 7.09 11.40 -7.27
N ARG A 28 6.90 11.05 -5.99
CA ARG A 28 7.93 11.25 -4.95
C ARG A 28 9.20 10.45 -5.23
N VAL A 29 9.07 9.20 -5.67
CA VAL A 29 10.22 8.37 -6.04
C VAL A 29 10.97 9.00 -7.21
N MET A 30 10.27 9.45 -8.25
CA MET A 30 10.88 10.11 -9.40
C MET A 30 11.62 11.39 -9.00
N GLU A 31 11.03 12.20 -8.13
CA GLU A 31 11.69 13.39 -7.55
C GLU A 31 12.98 13.02 -6.81
N VAL A 32 12.95 11.98 -5.96
CA VAL A 32 14.15 11.52 -5.21
C VAL A 32 15.24 10.99 -6.14
N LEU A 33 14.85 10.36 -7.25
CA LEU A 33 15.78 9.85 -8.26
C LEU A 33 16.24 10.94 -9.27
N GLY A 34 15.76 12.17 -9.15
CA GLY A 34 16.07 13.25 -10.09
C GLY A 34 15.47 13.08 -11.49
N VAL A 35 14.44 12.23 -11.63
CA VAL A 35 13.74 12.03 -12.89
C VAL A 35 12.70 13.14 -13.07
N PRO A 36 12.74 13.91 -14.18
CA PRO A 36 11.81 15.00 -14.40
C PRO A 36 10.37 14.49 -14.55
N VAL A 37 9.44 15.17 -13.88
CA VAL A 37 8.00 14.91 -13.93
C VAL A 37 7.23 16.22 -14.07
N SER A 38 6.08 16.19 -14.73
CA SER A 38 5.21 17.37 -14.91
C SER A 38 4.29 17.64 -13.71
N ASP A 39 4.06 16.63 -12.86
CA ASP A 39 3.14 16.70 -11.73
C ASP A 39 3.89 16.76 -10.40
N ASP A 40 3.32 17.44 -9.42
CA ASP A 40 3.83 17.44 -8.04
C ASP A 40 3.01 16.49 -7.17
N TRP A 41 3.69 15.53 -6.51
CA TRP A 41 3.04 14.63 -5.56
C TRP A 41 2.43 15.36 -4.37
N ARG A 42 2.86 16.60 -4.09
CA ARG A 42 2.34 17.44 -3.00
C ARG A 42 1.09 18.22 -3.38
N ALA A 43 0.63 18.12 -4.63
CA ALA A 43 -0.57 18.82 -5.09
C ALA A 43 -1.74 18.61 -4.11
N PRO A 44 -2.44 19.70 -3.72
CA PRO A 44 -3.51 19.61 -2.75
C PRO A 44 -4.58 18.65 -3.26
N TRP A 45 -5.17 17.91 -2.34
CA TRP A 45 -6.32 17.11 -2.69
C TRP A 45 -7.52 18.01 -3.04
N PRO A 46 -8.39 17.60 -3.97
CA PRO A 46 -9.62 18.34 -4.27
C PRO A 46 -10.42 18.61 -3.00
N ALA A 47 -11.12 19.75 -2.94
CA ALA A 47 -11.99 20.04 -1.80
C ALA A 47 -13.02 18.92 -1.65
N ALA A 48 -13.19 18.44 -0.42
CA ALA A 48 -14.19 17.44 -0.07
C ALA A 48 -15.09 17.99 1.04
N ALA A 49 -16.38 17.65 0.98
CA ALA A 49 -17.30 17.99 2.05
C ALA A 49 -16.84 17.34 3.38
N ALA A 50 -16.97 18.09 4.48
CA ALA A 50 -16.66 17.54 5.79
C ALA A 50 -17.60 16.37 6.10
N SER A 51 -17.02 15.21 6.43
CA SER A 51 -17.81 14.06 6.84
C SER A 51 -18.37 14.27 8.27
N PRO A 52 -19.66 14.00 8.53
CA PRO A 52 -20.19 14.04 9.89
C PRO A 52 -19.46 13.07 10.83
N TRP A 53 -19.30 13.45 12.11
CA TRP A 53 -18.59 12.61 13.09
C TRP A 53 -19.24 11.22 13.24
N VAL A 54 -20.58 11.16 13.24
CA VAL A 54 -21.34 9.91 13.33
C VAL A 54 -21.01 8.98 12.16
N TYR A 55 -20.94 9.52 10.95
CA TYR A 55 -20.58 8.75 9.77
C TYR A 55 -19.17 8.16 9.89
N ARG A 56 -18.19 8.96 10.36
CA ARG A 56 -16.83 8.46 10.59
C ARG A 56 -16.79 7.30 11.59
N ARG A 57 -17.55 7.38 12.69
CA ARG A 57 -17.65 6.29 13.68
C ARG A 57 -18.27 5.03 13.09
N GLN A 58 -19.31 5.17 12.27
CA GLN A 58 -19.89 4.04 11.55
C GLN A 58 -18.87 3.36 10.64
N GLN A 59 -18.08 4.14 9.89
CA GLN A 59 -17.00 3.60 9.05
C GLN A 59 -15.92 2.90 9.87
N ASP A 60 -15.56 3.42 11.03
CA ASP A 60 -14.60 2.79 11.95
C ASP A 60 -15.11 1.43 12.47
N LEU A 61 -16.41 1.32 12.79
CA LEU A 61 -17.03 0.05 13.21
C LEU A 61 -17.07 -0.97 12.08
N ILE A 62 -17.44 -0.54 10.87
CA ILE A 62 -17.46 -1.40 9.68
C ILE A 62 -16.05 -1.92 9.42
N TRP A 63 -15.06 -1.03 9.41
CA TRP A 63 -13.66 -1.40 9.21
C TRP A 63 -13.17 -2.37 10.29
N THR A 64 -13.47 -2.09 11.57
CA THR A 64 -13.08 -2.93 12.70
C THR A 64 -13.62 -4.35 12.53
N ARG A 65 -14.90 -4.48 12.19
CA ARG A 65 -15.55 -5.77 11.97
C ARG A 65 -14.95 -6.51 10.77
N GLN A 66 -14.70 -5.82 9.67
CA GLN A 66 -14.26 -6.44 8.41
C GLN A 66 -12.78 -6.81 8.39
N TYR A 67 -11.92 -5.94 8.90
CA TYR A 67 -10.46 -6.05 8.72
C TYR A 67 -9.71 -6.31 10.02
N LEU A 68 -10.13 -5.76 11.16
CA LEU A 68 -9.38 -5.92 12.42
C LEU A 68 -9.78 -7.19 13.18
N MET A 69 -11.08 -7.40 13.37
CA MET A 69 -11.61 -8.48 14.22
C MET A 69 -11.12 -9.89 13.84
N PRO A 70 -11.04 -10.28 12.54
CA PRO A 70 -10.52 -11.60 12.18
C PRO A 70 -9.08 -11.82 12.62
N HIS A 71 -8.24 -10.80 12.52
CA HIS A 71 -6.83 -10.86 12.90
C HIS A 71 -6.66 -10.85 14.42
N LEU A 72 -7.39 -9.98 15.13
CA LEU A 72 -7.39 -9.96 16.60
C LEU A 72 -7.81 -11.31 17.17
N SER A 73 -8.83 -11.92 16.59
CA SER A 73 -9.34 -13.24 16.94
C SER A 73 -8.27 -14.34 16.77
N LYS A 74 -7.50 -14.31 15.67
CA LYS A 74 -6.37 -15.23 15.45
C LYS A 74 -5.25 -15.00 16.47
N TRP A 75 -4.91 -13.73 16.71
CA TRP A 75 -3.88 -13.36 17.67
C TRP A 75 -4.20 -13.83 19.09
N LEU A 76 -5.44 -13.65 19.56
CA LEU A 76 -5.90 -14.13 20.86
C LEU A 76 -5.87 -15.67 20.99
N ARG A 77 -5.98 -16.39 19.87
CA ARG A 77 -5.82 -17.86 19.83
C ARG A 77 -4.36 -18.32 19.70
N GLY A 78 -3.40 -17.40 19.64
CA GLY A 78 -2.00 -17.73 19.43
C GLY A 78 -1.68 -18.26 18.03
N ILE A 79 -2.57 -18.03 17.04
CA ILE A 79 -2.35 -18.47 15.67
C ILE A 79 -1.31 -17.56 15.01
N PRO A 80 -0.16 -18.11 14.54
CA PRO A 80 0.87 -17.31 13.92
C PRO A 80 0.43 -16.73 12.58
N THR A 81 1.00 -15.57 12.23
CA THR A 81 0.77 -14.94 10.93
C THR A 81 1.46 -15.78 9.86
N GLY A 82 0.73 -16.20 8.82
CA GLY A 82 1.25 -17.09 7.79
C GLY A 82 1.12 -18.58 8.09
N GLU A 83 0.33 -18.97 9.10
CA GLU A 83 -0.07 -20.39 9.27
C GLU A 83 -0.60 -20.97 7.95
N GLY A 84 -0.05 -22.12 7.54
CA GLY A 84 -0.38 -22.79 6.28
C GLY A 84 0.37 -22.28 5.04
N PHE A 85 1.24 -21.26 5.18
CA PHE A 85 2.10 -20.78 4.11
C PHE A 85 3.55 -21.18 4.35
N LEU A 86 4.18 -21.80 3.34
CA LEU A 86 5.62 -22.04 3.34
C LEU A 86 6.33 -20.80 2.78
N PRO A 87 7.50 -20.42 3.33
CA PRO A 87 8.32 -19.35 2.76
C PRO A 87 8.66 -19.66 1.30
N LYS A 88 8.64 -18.64 0.43
CA LYS A 88 9.09 -18.80 -0.97
C LYS A 88 10.57 -19.18 -1.05
N ARG A 89 11.36 -18.82 -0.03
CA ARG A 89 12.78 -19.15 0.14
C ARG A 89 13.01 -19.57 1.59
N PRO A 90 12.79 -20.85 1.93
CA PRO A 90 12.95 -21.33 3.31
C PRO A 90 14.43 -21.44 3.72
N ASP A 91 15.31 -21.71 2.76
CA ASP A 91 16.75 -21.82 2.98
C ASP A 91 17.48 -20.52 2.60
N LEU A 92 18.46 -20.16 3.42
CA LEU A 92 19.37 -19.05 3.14
C LEU A 92 20.34 -19.46 2.02
N ALA A 93 19.98 -19.15 0.77
CA ALA A 93 20.85 -19.33 -0.38
C ALA A 93 21.66 -18.05 -0.68
N PRO A 94 22.89 -18.16 -1.21
CA PRO A 94 23.62 -17.02 -1.75
C PRO A 94 22.78 -16.25 -2.78
N LEU A 95 22.93 -14.93 -2.81
CA LEU A 95 22.45 -14.15 -3.93
C LEU A 95 23.42 -14.39 -5.09
N ASP A 96 23.03 -15.21 -6.07
CA ASP A 96 23.83 -15.40 -7.28
C ASP A 96 24.01 -14.03 -7.96
N GLY A 97 25.25 -13.54 -7.95
CA GLY A 97 25.59 -12.13 -8.11
C GLY A 97 25.48 -11.54 -9.51
N GLU A 98 24.73 -12.15 -10.43
CA GLU A 98 24.43 -11.50 -11.70
C GLU A 98 23.14 -10.69 -11.55
N ALA A 99 23.27 -9.46 -11.05
CA ALA A 99 22.23 -8.46 -11.26
C ALA A 99 21.99 -8.38 -12.77
N PRO A 100 20.74 -8.45 -13.27
CA PRO A 100 20.51 -8.35 -14.70
C PRO A 100 21.11 -7.04 -15.21
N ALA A 101 22.19 -7.15 -15.98
CA ALA A 101 22.82 -6.04 -16.68
C ALA A 101 21.91 -5.66 -17.86
N GLY A 102 20.77 -5.04 -17.55
CA GLY A 102 19.80 -4.61 -18.55
C GLY A 102 18.68 -3.82 -17.93
N PRO A 103 18.05 -2.88 -18.66
CA PRO A 103 16.87 -2.18 -18.17
C PRO A 103 15.83 -3.22 -17.76
N ILE A 104 15.18 -3.00 -16.61
CA ILE A 104 14.16 -3.88 -16.03
C ILE A 104 13.09 -4.11 -17.09
N GLY A 105 13.20 -5.22 -17.83
CA GLY A 105 12.33 -5.54 -18.94
C GLY A 105 10.93 -5.81 -18.43
N LEU A 106 10.05 -4.82 -18.52
CA LEU A 106 8.60 -5.01 -18.53
C LEU A 106 8.26 -5.81 -19.80
N THR A 107 8.49 -7.12 -19.77
CA THR A 107 8.02 -8.01 -20.83
C THR A 107 6.51 -8.09 -20.69
N SER A 108 5.78 -7.37 -21.53
CA SER A 108 4.36 -7.60 -21.79
C SER A 108 4.17 -9.07 -22.18
N ARG A 109 3.40 -9.84 -21.39
CA ARG A 109 2.91 -11.16 -21.81
C ARG A 109 1.96 -10.96 -23.00
N PRO A 110 2.15 -11.63 -24.14
CA PRO A 110 1.08 -11.74 -25.13
C PRO A 110 -0.04 -12.65 -24.60
N ALA A 111 -1.25 -12.38 -25.09
CA ALA A 111 -2.51 -13.06 -24.76
C ALA A 111 -2.53 -14.53 -25.20
#